data_AF-A0A3C7ZFW3-F1
#
_entry.id   AF-A0A3C7ZFW3-F1
#
_cell.length_a   1.000
_cell.length_b   1.000
_cell.length_c   1.000
_cell.angle_alpha   90.00
_cell.angle_beta   90.00
_cell.angle_gamma   90.00
#
_symmetry.space_group_name_H-M   'P 1'
#
loop_
_entity.id
_entity.type
_entity.pdbx_description
1 polymer ?
#
loop_
_entity_poly.entity_id
_entity_poly.type
_entity_poly.pdbx_seq_one_letter_code
_entity_poly.pdbx_strand_id
1 'polypeptide(L)'
;MEFIIIAILLLIAVETSYLTITGSQKRPKAGLAPVFVDTSVLIDGRIISIAESGFITRPLLIPRSVVGELQFMADNADNEKRARARHGLDVINQLQALTTVSVVIFADGVRAEEGVDNRLLTLAKKHAGALCTIDYNLNKVAVVEGIQVLNVNELARTLRMAYLPGEKMTIHLAQKGNDQHQAVGHLADGTMVVVEQAYKYIGNDVEVEFIRSLQTAAGKMLFAKLVKKDSGANDKASKRAAVKRPSGKKPQQRLKAQTPSQGVQKRTSSRKQKRTPEDSLVDLANQS
;
A
#
# COMPACT_ATOMS: atom_id res chain seq x y z
N MET A 1 49.70 14.35 51.99
CA MET A 1 49.87 13.68 50.67
C MET A 1 48.63 12.86 50.33
N GLU A 2 48.31 11.79 51.06
CA GLU A 2 47.23 10.85 50.73
C GLU A 2 45.85 11.51 50.49
N PHE A 3 45.39 12.40 51.37
CA PHE A 3 44.11 13.13 51.21
C PHE A 3 44.02 13.94 49.90
N ILE A 4 45.15 14.46 49.39
CA ILE A 4 45.19 15.23 48.13
C ILE A 4 45.03 14.27 46.94
N ILE A 5 45.66 13.09 47.00
CA ILE A 5 45.54 12.05 45.97
C ILE A 5 44.09 11.53 45.89
N ILE A 6 43.46 11.29 47.05
CA ILE A 6 42.05 10.86 47.12
C ILE A 6 41.11 11.92 46.53
N ALA A 7 41.33 13.21 46.84
CA ALA A 7 40.51 14.30 46.28
C ALA A 7 40.63 14.40 44.74
N ILE A 8 41.84 14.23 44.19
CA ILE A 8 42.08 14.23 42.74
C ILE A 8 41.41 13.02 42.07
N LEU A 9 41.53 11.83 42.65
CA LEU A 9 40.88 10.63 42.12
C LEU A 9 39.35 10.73 42.11
N LEU A 10 38.74 11.32 43.16
CA LEU A 10 37.31 11.58 43.20
C LEU A 10 36.87 12.60 42.14
N LEU A 11 37.65 13.65 41.90
CA LEU A 11 37.36 14.64 40.86
C LEU A 11 37.39 14.00 39.46
N ILE A 12 38.41 13.20 39.15
CA ILE A 12 38.51 12.44 37.88
C ILE A 12 37.35 11.44 37.75
N ALA A 13 36.97 10.77 38.84
CA ALA A 13 35.84 9.83 38.82
C ALA A 13 34.50 10.55 38.56
N VAL A 14 34.28 11.73 39.14
CA VAL A 14 33.09 12.55 38.88
C VAL A 14 33.08 13.06 37.43
N GLU A 15 34.21 13.57 36.93
CA GLU A 15 34.31 14.11 35.57
C GLU A 15 34.13 13.02 34.49
N THR A 16 34.74 11.85 34.67
CA THR A 16 34.55 10.69 33.76
C THR A 16 33.16 10.06 33.86
N SER A 17 32.54 10.06 35.04
CA SER A 17 31.14 9.65 35.22
C SER A 17 30.18 10.65 34.56
N TYR A 18 30.43 11.95 34.71
CA TYR A 18 29.67 13.01 34.02
C TYR A 18 29.80 12.89 32.50
N LEU A 19 31.01 12.63 31.98
CA LEU A 19 31.25 12.42 30.54
C LEU A 19 30.55 11.16 30.00
N THR A 20 30.45 10.08 30.78
CA THR A 20 29.77 8.85 30.35
C THR A 20 28.24 8.97 30.44
N ILE A 21 27.70 9.73 31.39
CA ILE A 21 26.26 10.03 31.49
C ILE A 21 25.83 10.99 30.36
N THR A 22 26.56 12.09 30.15
CA THR A 22 26.25 13.08 29.10
C THR A 22 26.63 12.61 27.69
N GLY A 23 27.67 11.80 27.56
CA GLY A 23 28.14 11.21 26.31
C GLY A 23 27.39 9.98 25.83
N SER A 24 26.30 9.57 26.51
CA SER A 24 25.46 8.42 26.15
C SER A 24 24.52 8.71 24.96
N GLN A 25 25.10 9.29 23.89
CA GLN A 25 24.61 9.08 22.53
C GLN A 25 24.54 7.57 22.32
N LYS A 26 23.32 7.03 22.09
CA LYS A 26 23.08 5.59 21.89
C LYS A 26 23.95 5.09 20.72
N ARG A 27 25.17 4.60 21.01
CA ARG A 27 26.00 3.93 20.01
C ARG A 27 25.18 2.75 19.48
N PRO A 28 24.95 2.64 18.16
CA PRO A 28 24.17 1.52 17.62
C PRO A 28 24.82 0.21 18.06
N LYS A 29 24.03 -0.69 18.65
CA LYS A 29 24.51 -1.99 19.13
C LYS A 29 25.24 -2.69 17.98
N ALA A 30 26.48 -3.12 18.22
CA ALA A 30 27.24 -3.86 17.22
C ALA A 30 26.46 -5.12 16.80
N GLY A 31 26.14 -5.21 15.51
CA GLY A 31 25.37 -6.34 14.96
C GLY A 31 24.75 -6.09 13.60
N LEU A 32 24.20 -4.89 13.34
CA LEU A 32 23.65 -4.53 12.04
C LEU A 32 24.13 -3.15 11.58
N ALA A 33 24.52 -3.05 10.31
CA ALA A 33 24.87 -1.79 9.68
C ALA A 33 23.66 -0.83 9.67
N PRO A 34 23.88 0.49 9.80
CA PRO A 34 22.80 1.46 9.90
C PRO A 34 22.00 1.60 8.59
N VAL A 35 20.88 2.32 8.68
CA VAL A 35 20.12 2.83 7.54
C VAL A 35 20.10 4.36 7.66
N PHE A 36 20.62 5.06 6.66
CA PHE A 36 20.57 6.52 6.59
C PHE A 36 19.23 6.95 5.98
N VAL A 37 18.52 7.89 6.62
CA VAL A 37 17.20 8.33 6.19
C VAL A 37 17.28 9.69 5.49
N ASP A 38 16.70 9.76 4.29
CA ASP A 38 16.61 10.94 3.44
C ASP A 38 15.38 11.82 3.79
N THR A 39 15.50 13.12 3.56
CA THR A 39 14.44 14.15 3.59
C THR A 39 13.17 13.68 2.87
N SER A 40 13.30 13.06 1.69
CA SER A 40 12.15 12.62 0.89
C SER A 40 11.25 11.61 1.62
N VAL A 41 11.85 10.68 2.37
CA VAL A 41 11.15 9.64 3.14
C VAL A 41 10.48 10.22 4.38
N LEU A 42 11.13 11.19 5.04
CA LEU A 42 10.57 11.87 6.20
C LEU A 42 9.33 12.69 5.82
N ILE A 43 9.34 13.37 4.68
CA ILE A 43 8.18 14.12 4.17
C ILE A 43 6.99 13.19 3.86
N ASP A 44 7.25 12.01 3.28
CA ASP A 44 6.23 10.99 2.95
C ASP A 44 5.63 10.30 4.19
N GLY A 45 6.43 10.09 5.23
CA GLY A 45 5.97 9.62 6.55
C GLY A 45 5.65 8.13 6.67
N ARG A 46 5.43 7.38 5.57
CA ARG A 46 5.09 5.93 5.62
C ARG A 46 6.18 5.06 6.28
N ILE A 47 7.40 5.59 6.43
CA ILE A 47 8.47 4.95 7.21
C ILE A 47 8.05 4.64 8.66
N ILE A 48 7.15 5.42 9.28
CA ILE A 48 6.66 5.16 10.64
C ILE A 48 6.00 3.77 10.71
N SER A 49 4.98 3.51 9.89
CA SER A 49 4.26 2.23 9.89
C SER A 49 5.17 1.04 9.50
N ILE A 50 6.18 1.27 8.66
CA ILE A 50 7.17 0.24 8.28
C ILE A 50 8.13 -0.06 9.45
N ALA A 51 8.50 0.95 10.23
CA ALA A 51 9.29 0.79 11.44
C ALA A 51 8.48 0.13 12.58
N GLU A 52 7.24 0.57 12.80
CA GLU A 52 6.31 0.00 13.80
C GLU A 52 6.03 -1.48 13.55
N SER A 53 5.82 -1.88 12.29
CA SER A 53 5.57 -3.27 11.89
C SER A 53 6.78 -4.20 12.01
N GLY A 54 7.96 -3.67 12.37
CA GLY A 54 9.18 -4.47 12.58
C GLY A 54 9.92 -4.88 11.31
N PHE A 55 9.50 -4.41 10.12
CA PHE A 55 10.24 -4.66 8.87
C PHE A 55 11.62 -3.97 8.85
N ILE A 56 11.78 -2.86 9.56
CA ILE A 56 13.08 -2.18 9.74
C ILE A 56 13.64 -2.55 11.11
N THR A 57 14.55 -3.53 11.13
CA THR A 57 15.27 -3.98 12.34
C THR A 57 16.61 -3.28 12.56
N ARG A 58 17.09 -2.54 11.55
CA ARG A 58 18.38 -1.83 11.54
C ARG A 58 18.24 -0.45 12.20
N PRO A 59 19.27 0.08 12.88
CA PRO A 59 19.19 1.40 13.48
C PRO A 59 19.06 2.47 12.39
N LEU A 60 18.08 3.36 12.55
CA LEU A 60 17.81 4.48 11.66
C LEU A 60 18.69 5.67 12.09
N LEU A 61 19.55 6.13 11.18
CA LEU A 61 20.38 7.32 11.35
C LEU A 61 19.80 8.44 10.49
N ILE A 62 19.40 9.53 11.13
CA ILE A 62 18.87 10.72 10.46
C ILE A 62 19.97 11.79 10.53
N PRO A 63 20.67 12.11 9.43
CA PRO A 63 21.73 13.12 9.43
C PRO A 63 21.23 14.47 9.91
N ARG A 64 22.07 15.22 10.62
CA ARG A 64 21.75 16.58 11.06
C ARG A 64 21.64 17.53 9.86
N SER A 65 22.33 17.25 8.76
CA SER A 65 22.16 17.93 7.46
C SER A 65 20.74 17.80 6.90
N VAL A 66 20.16 16.58 6.90
CA VAL A 66 18.76 16.30 6.51
C VAL A 66 17.76 17.09 7.38
N VAL A 67 17.97 17.13 8.70
CA VAL A 67 17.11 17.93 9.58
C VAL A 67 17.29 19.44 9.31
N GLY A 68 18.50 19.88 8.98
CA GLY A 68 18.79 21.26 8.59
C GLY A 68 18.08 21.68 7.29
N GLU A 69 18.01 20.79 6.32
CA GLU A 69 17.25 21.00 5.07
C GLU A 69 15.74 21.10 5.33
N LEU A 70 15.17 20.18 6.12
CA LEU A 70 13.76 20.26 6.54
C LEU A 70 13.46 21.58 7.28
N GLN A 71 14.33 22.02 8.19
CA GLN A 71 14.19 23.31 8.87
C GLN A 71 14.25 24.47 7.87
N PHE A 72 15.22 24.49 6.96
CA PHE A 72 15.34 25.52 5.93
C PHE A 72 14.11 25.59 5.02
N MET A 73 13.56 24.44 4.60
CA MET A 73 12.32 24.35 3.83
C MET A 73 11.09 24.81 4.63
N ALA A 74 11.02 24.51 5.94
CA ALA A 74 9.92 24.89 6.83
C ALA A 74 9.81 26.40 7.09
N ASP A 75 10.93 27.12 6.93
CA ASP A 75 11.02 28.57 7.12
C ASP A 75 10.95 29.36 5.81
N ASN A 76 11.62 28.89 4.73
CA ASN A 76 11.88 29.70 3.53
C ASN A 76 11.03 29.34 2.29
N ALA A 77 10.25 28.26 2.33
CA ALA A 77 9.51 27.80 1.15
C ALA A 77 8.07 28.37 1.02
N ASP A 78 7.41 28.04 -0.09
CA ASP A 78 5.98 28.23 -0.28
C ASP A 78 5.13 27.44 0.74
N ASN A 79 3.85 27.78 0.87
CA ASN A 79 3.01 27.30 1.98
C ASN A 79 2.87 25.76 2.00
N GLU A 80 2.77 25.11 0.85
CA GLU A 80 2.68 23.65 0.74
C GLU A 80 3.99 22.95 1.06
N LYS A 81 5.13 23.48 0.59
CA LYS A 81 6.45 22.94 0.96
C LYS A 81 6.75 23.15 2.44
N ARG A 82 6.38 24.29 3.04
CA ARG A 82 6.50 24.52 4.49
C ARG A 82 5.67 23.55 5.31
N ALA A 83 4.43 23.27 4.91
CA ALA A 83 3.58 22.27 5.57
C ALA A 83 4.20 20.86 5.49
N ARG A 84 4.68 20.45 4.32
CA ARG A 84 5.38 19.17 4.11
C ARG A 84 6.68 19.05 4.91
N ALA A 85 7.47 20.10 4.98
CA ALA A 85 8.72 20.12 5.74
C ALA A 85 8.48 20.02 7.26
N ARG A 86 7.45 20.71 7.78
CA ARG A 86 7.01 20.56 9.18
C ARG A 86 6.53 19.14 9.49
N HIS A 87 5.70 18.56 8.62
CA HIS A 87 5.33 17.14 8.72
C HIS A 87 6.56 16.22 8.77
N GLY A 88 7.58 16.48 7.94
CA GLY A 88 8.86 15.74 8.00
C GLY A 88 9.58 15.84 9.34
N LEU A 89 9.54 17.00 10.02
CA LEU A 89 10.07 17.17 11.38
C LEU A 89 9.21 16.42 12.43
N ASP A 90 7.89 16.44 12.28
CA ASP A 90 6.97 15.68 13.15
C ASP A 90 7.16 14.16 13.00
N VAL A 91 7.49 13.69 11.79
CA VAL A 91 7.84 12.29 11.51
C VAL A 91 9.12 11.88 12.22
N ILE A 92 10.14 12.74 12.31
CA ILE A 92 11.35 12.48 13.12
C ILE A 92 10.98 12.25 14.58
N ASN A 93 10.15 13.12 15.17
CA ASN A 93 9.74 13.03 16.57
C ASN A 93 8.97 11.72 16.84
N GLN A 94 8.05 11.34 15.94
CA GLN A 94 7.32 10.08 16.03
C GLN A 94 8.24 8.86 15.93
N LEU A 95 9.16 8.84 14.95
CA LEU A 95 10.17 7.79 14.82
C LEU A 95 11.03 7.63 16.09
N GLN A 96 11.44 8.74 16.71
CA GLN A 96 12.22 8.71 17.96
C GLN A 96 11.45 8.19 19.18
N ALA A 97 10.11 8.26 19.15
CA ALA A 97 9.24 7.72 20.19
C ALA A 97 9.00 6.20 20.05
N LEU A 98 9.33 5.59 18.90
CA LEU A 98 9.13 4.17 18.67
C LEU A 98 10.07 3.31 19.53
N THR A 99 9.54 2.23 20.08
CA THR A 99 10.30 1.20 20.80
C THR A 99 10.81 0.09 19.89
N THR A 100 10.17 -0.12 18.73
CA THR A 100 10.49 -1.19 17.76
C THR A 100 11.84 -1.00 17.07
N VAL A 101 12.29 0.25 16.86
CA VAL A 101 13.53 0.58 16.16
C VAL A 101 14.33 1.66 16.89
N SER A 102 15.66 1.58 16.85
CA SER A 102 16.52 2.64 17.39
C SER A 102 16.73 3.74 16.35
N VAL A 103 16.19 4.93 16.61
CA VAL A 103 16.39 6.14 15.80
C VAL A 103 17.37 7.10 16.50
N VAL A 104 18.37 7.58 15.76
CA VAL A 104 19.40 8.50 16.28
C VAL A 104 19.63 9.63 15.27
N ILE A 105 19.69 10.88 15.76
CA ILE A 105 20.14 12.02 14.95
C ILE A 105 21.65 11.93 14.82
N PHE A 106 22.14 11.69 13.61
CA PHE A 106 23.55 11.47 13.34
C PHE A 106 24.28 12.81 13.12
N ALA A 107 25.32 13.06 13.90
CA ALA A 107 26.08 14.31 13.86
C ALA A 107 27.04 14.35 12.65
N ASP A 108 26.54 14.82 11.51
CA ASP A 108 27.32 15.07 10.29
C ASP A 108 27.46 16.57 9.95
N GLY A 109 27.09 17.47 10.86
CA GLY A 109 27.09 18.92 10.62
C GLY A 109 25.71 19.47 10.24
N VAL A 110 25.59 20.80 10.20
CA VAL A 110 24.29 21.48 10.03
C VAL A 110 23.99 21.81 8.56
N ARG A 111 25.03 21.86 7.71
CA ARG A 111 24.92 22.07 6.26
C ARG A 111 25.83 21.06 5.55
N ALA A 112 25.37 20.56 4.41
CA ALA A 112 26.19 19.84 3.44
C ALA A 112 26.51 20.81 2.30
N GLU A 113 27.78 21.21 2.18
CA GLU A 113 28.24 22.11 1.10
C GLU A 113 28.25 21.38 -0.25
N GLU A 114 28.46 20.06 -0.20
CA GLU A 114 28.36 19.11 -1.31
C GLU A 114 26.91 18.74 -1.69
N GLY A 115 25.91 19.22 -0.94
CA GLY A 115 24.51 18.81 -1.04
C GLY A 115 24.16 17.58 -0.19
N VAL A 116 22.91 17.52 0.30
CA VAL A 116 22.42 16.48 1.22
C VAL A 116 22.53 15.07 0.60
N ASP A 117 22.23 14.94 -0.70
CA ASP A 117 22.34 13.69 -1.47
C ASP A 117 23.76 13.09 -1.44
N ASN A 118 24.77 13.88 -1.79
CA ASN A 118 26.17 13.44 -1.79
C ASN A 118 26.65 13.11 -0.37
N ARG A 119 26.16 13.86 0.63
CA ARG A 119 26.44 13.60 2.04
C ARG A 119 25.86 12.25 2.48
N LEU A 120 24.60 11.96 2.13
CA LEU A 120 23.93 10.69 2.39
C LEU A 120 24.67 9.50 1.76
N LEU A 121 25.05 9.60 0.48
CA LEU A 121 25.83 8.58 -0.23
C LEU A 121 27.18 8.30 0.45
N THR A 122 27.90 9.38 0.79
CA THR A 122 29.21 9.30 1.47
C THR A 122 29.09 8.65 2.84
N LEU A 123 28.07 9.01 3.62
CA LEU A 123 27.81 8.41 4.93
C LEU A 123 27.42 6.94 4.83
N ALA A 124 26.53 6.58 3.90
CA ALA A 124 26.13 5.20 3.66
C ALA A 124 27.34 4.32 3.30
N LYS A 125 28.19 4.74 2.36
CA LYS A 125 29.46 4.05 2.06
C LYS A 125 30.37 3.92 3.28
N LYS A 126 30.68 5.03 3.94
CA LYS A 126 31.65 5.10 5.05
C LYS A 126 31.28 4.18 6.21
N HIS A 127 29.98 3.99 6.45
CA HIS A 127 29.47 3.17 7.55
C HIS A 127 28.94 1.79 7.10
N ALA A 128 29.20 1.39 5.84
CA ALA A 128 28.62 0.20 5.21
C ALA A 128 27.09 0.09 5.37
N GLY A 129 26.43 1.24 5.49
CA GLY A 129 25.01 1.39 5.73
C GLY A 129 24.19 1.25 4.45
N ALA A 130 22.88 1.14 4.63
CA ALA A 130 21.93 1.25 3.53
C ALA A 130 21.33 2.67 3.51
N LEU A 131 20.76 3.07 2.38
CA LEU A 131 20.08 4.35 2.20
C LEU A 131 18.57 4.13 2.12
N CYS A 132 17.78 4.84 2.92
CA CYS A 132 16.33 4.87 2.80
C CYS A 132 15.92 6.17 2.11
N THR A 133 15.46 6.07 0.87
CA THR A 133 15.02 7.20 0.02
C THR A 133 13.81 6.78 -0.84
N ILE A 134 12.93 7.73 -1.16
CA ILE A 134 11.93 7.57 -2.23
C ILE A 134 12.31 8.30 -3.52
N ASP A 135 13.38 9.11 -3.51
CA ASP A 135 13.84 9.81 -4.70
C ASP A 135 14.42 8.82 -5.72
N TYR A 136 14.07 9.04 -6.99
CA TYR A 136 14.47 8.16 -8.08
C TYR A 136 15.94 8.33 -8.48
N ASN A 137 16.46 9.55 -8.48
CA ASN A 137 17.81 9.86 -8.93
C ASN A 137 18.84 9.42 -7.89
N LEU A 138 18.62 9.77 -6.63
CA LEU A 138 19.44 9.36 -5.49
C LEU A 138 19.48 7.83 -5.36
N ASN A 139 18.35 7.15 -5.56
CA ASN A 139 18.29 5.68 -5.63
C ASN A 139 19.18 5.12 -6.75
N LYS A 140 19.09 5.68 -7.98
CA LYS A 140 19.91 5.22 -9.11
C LYS A 140 21.40 5.43 -8.89
N VAL A 141 21.82 6.57 -8.34
CA VAL A 141 23.22 6.82 -8.00
C VAL A 141 23.67 5.84 -6.91
N ALA A 142 22.91 5.68 -5.82
CA ALA A 142 23.24 4.77 -4.73
C ALA A 142 23.45 3.32 -5.21
N VAL A 143 22.62 2.82 -6.14
CA VAL A 143 22.77 1.47 -6.71
C VAL A 143 24.05 1.34 -7.56
N VAL A 144 24.38 2.33 -8.39
CA VAL A 144 25.66 2.36 -9.15
C VAL A 144 26.86 2.38 -8.20
N GLU A 145 26.71 3.06 -7.07
CA GLU A 145 27.71 3.17 -6.02
C GLU A 145 27.83 1.95 -5.09
N GLY A 146 27.03 0.88 -5.31
CA GLY A 146 27.05 -0.34 -4.52
C GLY A 146 26.37 -0.22 -3.15
N ILE A 147 25.61 0.84 -2.91
CA ILE A 147 24.89 1.09 -1.67
C ILE A 147 23.53 0.38 -1.73
N GLN A 148 23.20 -0.39 -0.69
CA GLN A 148 21.87 -0.99 -0.56
C GLN A 148 20.81 0.10 -0.37
N VAL A 149 19.73 0.09 -1.15
CA VAL A 149 18.64 1.07 -1.02
C VAL A 149 17.37 0.42 -0.47
N LEU A 150 16.76 1.04 0.55
CA LEU A 150 15.45 0.71 1.11
C LEU A 150 14.44 1.71 0.54
N ASN A 151 13.82 1.38 -0.58
CA ASN A 151 12.83 2.27 -1.20
C ASN A 151 11.41 1.92 -0.71
N VAL A 152 10.82 2.83 0.07
CA VAL A 152 9.47 2.71 0.66
C VAL A 152 8.38 2.54 -0.41
N ASN A 153 8.51 3.23 -1.55
CA ASN A 153 7.57 3.13 -2.66
C ASN A 153 7.66 1.78 -3.39
N GLU A 154 8.86 1.23 -3.50
CA GLU A 154 9.08 -0.12 -4.03
C GLU A 154 8.53 -1.21 -3.11
N LEU A 155 8.79 -1.10 -1.79
CA LEU A 155 8.23 -2.00 -0.80
C LEU A 155 6.69 -2.01 -0.88
N ALA A 156 6.06 -0.84 -0.89
CA ALA A 156 4.59 -0.70 -0.99
C ALA A 156 4.02 -1.28 -2.31
N ARG A 157 4.77 -1.20 -3.42
CA ARG A 157 4.38 -1.82 -4.70
C ARG A 157 4.47 -3.35 -4.65
N THR A 158 5.53 -3.89 -4.05
CA THR A 158 5.78 -5.33 -3.94
C THR A 158 4.86 -6.03 -2.93
N LEU A 159 4.42 -5.32 -1.89
CA LEU A 159 3.46 -5.82 -0.89
C LEU A 159 2.00 -5.86 -1.37
N ARG A 160 1.68 -5.41 -2.59
CA ARG A 160 0.32 -5.56 -3.15
C ARG A 160 -0.03 -7.03 -3.30
N MET A 161 -1.25 -7.40 -2.89
CA MET A 161 -1.73 -8.78 -2.94
C MET A 161 -1.53 -9.41 -4.33
N ALA A 162 -0.71 -10.45 -4.38
CA ALA A 162 -0.50 -11.25 -5.57
C ALA A 162 -1.49 -12.42 -5.55
N TYR A 163 -2.66 -12.22 -6.16
CA TYR A 163 -3.62 -13.30 -6.37
C TYR A 163 -2.99 -14.45 -7.13
N LEU A 164 -3.04 -15.64 -6.55
CA LEU A 164 -2.37 -16.84 -7.06
C LEU A 164 -3.30 -17.62 -8.01
N PRO A 165 -2.77 -18.29 -9.05
CA PRO A 165 -3.51 -19.31 -9.78
C PRO A 165 -4.08 -20.37 -8.82
N GLY A 166 -5.38 -20.66 -8.94
CA GLY A 166 -6.11 -21.58 -8.06
C GLY A 166 -6.75 -20.91 -6.83
N GLU A 167 -6.43 -19.66 -6.51
CA GLU A 167 -7.09 -18.90 -5.44
C GLU A 167 -8.55 -18.56 -5.82
N LYS A 168 -9.46 -18.67 -4.86
CA LYS A 168 -10.90 -18.49 -5.06
C LYS A 168 -11.42 -17.24 -4.36
N MET A 169 -12.29 -16.49 -5.03
CA MET A 169 -12.88 -15.27 -4.50
C MET A 169 -14.28 -15.03 -5.07
N THR A 170 -15.17 -14.43 -4.27
CA THR A 170 -16.44 -13.87 -4.74
C THR A 170 -16.20 -12.50 -5.39
N ILE A 171 -16.63 -12.33 -6.64
CA ILE A 171 -16.48 -11.07 -7.40
C ILE A 171 -17.83 -10.63 -7.98
N HIS A 172 -18.13 -9.34 -7.86
CA HIS A 172 -19.28 -8.72 -8.53
C HIS A 172 -18.99 -8.49 -10.02
N LEU A 173 -19.82 -9.06 -10.90
CA LEU A 173 -19.67 -8.90 -12.34
C LEU A 173 -20.41 -7.66 -12.83
N ALA A 174 -19.70 -6.55 -12.98
CA ALA A 174 -20.30 -5.26 -13.34
C ALA A 174 -20.59 -5.11 -14.85
N GLN A 175 -19.74 -5.67 -15.72
CA GLN A 175 -19.75 -5.35 -17.16
C GLN A 175 -19.55 -6.58 -18.05
N LYS A 176 -19.81 -6.41 -19.35
CA LYS A 176 -19.49 -7.41 -20.37
C LYS A 176 -17.98 -7.36 -20.68
N GLY A 177 -17.35 -8.52 -20.84
CA GLY A 177 -15.98 -8.59 -21.38
C GLY A 177 -15.90 -8.39 -22.89
N ASN A 178 -14.70 -8.49 -23.45
CA ASN A 178 -14.49 -8.32 -24.88
C ASN A 178 -15.13 -9.47 -25.68
N ASP A 179 -14.90 -10.71 -25.24
CA ASP A 179 -15.55 -11.88 -25.83
C ASP A 179 -17.01 -12.02 -25.38
N GLN A 180 -17.84 -12.61 -26.25
CA GLN A 180 -19.29 -12.79 -25.99
C GLN A 180 -19.61 -13.66 -24.77
N HIS A 181 -18.64 -14.41 -24.26
CA HIS A 181 -18.80 -15.30 -23.11
C HIS A 181 -18.15 -14.75 -21.83
N GLN A 182 -17.42 -13.63 -21.90
CA GLN A 182 -16.75 -13.02 -20.74
C GLN A 182 -17.64 -12.02 -20.01
N ALA A 183 -17.41 -11.91 -18.70
CA ALA A 183 -17.85 -10.79 -17.88
C ALA A 183 -16.64 -10.16 -17.18
N VAL A 184 -16.78 -8.91 -16.75
CA VAL A 184 -15.72 -8.14 -16.07
C VAL A 184 -16.24 -7.67 -14.72
N GLY A 185 -15.46 -7.95 -13.68
CA GLY A 185 -15.58 -7.38 -12.35
C GLY A 185 -14.35 -6.59 -11.96
N HIS A 186 -14.40 -5.92 -10.81
CA HIS A 186 -13.27 -5.23 -10.21
C HIS A 186 -13.09 -5.68 -8.76
N LEU A 187 -11.83 -5.77 -8.33
CA LEU A 187 -11.48 -5.97 -6.93
C LEU A 187 -11.53 -4.65 -6.16
N ALA A 188 -11.47 -4.73 -4.82
CA ALA A 188 -11.48 -3.56 -3.94
C ALA A 188 -10.30 -2.60 -4.17
N ASP A 189 -9.19 -3.07 -4.76
CA ASP A 189 -8.03 -2.26 -5.13
C ASP A 189 -8.11 -1.67 -6.56
N GLY A 190 -9.24 -1.89 -7.27
CA GLY A 190 -9.48 -1.47 -8.64
C GLY A 190 -8.99 -2.45 -9.72
N THR A 191 -8.27 -3.52 -9.35
CA THR A 191 -7.77 -4.53 -10.30
C THR A 191 -8.93 -5.14 -11.10
N MET A 192 -8.82 -5.08 -12.43
CA MET A 192 -9.84 -5.61 -13.34
C MET A 192 -9.73 -7.14 -13.43
N VAL A 193 -10.85 -7.83 -13.28
CA VAL A 193 -10.94 -9.30 -13.37
C VAL A 193 -11.86 -9.69 -14.52
N VAL A 194 -11.29 -10.35 -15.52
CA VAL A 194 -12.01 -10.94 -16.65
C VAL A 194 -12.36 -12.39 -16.29
N VAL A 195 -13.65 -12.71 -16.29
CA VAL A 195 -14.16 -14.03 -15.92
C VAL A 195 -14.74 -14.73 -17.15
N GLU A 196 -14.16 -15.89 -17.48
CA GLU A 196 -14.58 -16.70 -18.61
C GLU A 196 -15.92 -17.42 -18.35
N GLN A 197 -16.72 -17.57 -19.41
CA GLN A 197 -18.07 -18.16 -19.40
C GLN A 197 -19.09 -17.48 -18.46
N ALA A 198 -18.75 -16.31 -17.92
CA ALA A 198 -19.52 -15.61 -16.89
C ALA A 198 -20.55 -14.59 -17.40
N TYR A 199 -20.67 -14.40 -18.72
CA TYR A 199 -21.62 -13.44 -19.32
C TYR A 199 -23.06 -13.50 -18.76
N LYS A 200 -23.55 -14.71 -18.43
CA LYS A 200 -24.91 -14.90 -17.89
C LYS A 200 -25.12 -14.41 -16.45
N TYR A 201 -24.03 -14.08 -15.75
CA TYR A 201 -24.03 -13.73 -14.33
C TYR A 201 -23.73 -12.25 -14.07
N ILE A 202 -23.61 -11.42 -15.13
CA ILE A 202 -23.48 -9.95 -15.00
C ILE A 202 -24.62 -9.41 -14.12
N GLY A 203 -24.26 -8.51 -13.19
CA GLY A 203 -25.12 -7.98 -12.13
C GLY A 203 -25.18 -8.83 -10.86
N ASN A 204 -24.45 -9.94 -10.77
CA ASN A 204 -24.42 -10.82 -9.59
C ASN A 204 -23.00 -11.02 -9.07
N ASP A 205 -22.93 -11.43 -7.80
CA ASP A 205 -21.71 -11.91 -7.15
C ASP A 205 -21.52 -13.39 -7.45
N VAL A 206 -20.35 -13.77 -7.96
CA VAL A 206 -20.01 -15.17 -8.27
C VAL A 206 -18.67 -15.57 -7.68
N GLU A 207 -18.56 -16.82 -7.24
CA GLU A 207 -17.29 -17.41 -6.83
C GLU A 207 -16.49 -17.80 -8.08
N VAL A 208 -15.28 -17.25 -8.19
CA VAL A 208 -14.35 -17.48 -9.31
C VAL A 208 -13.01 -17.99 -8.81
N GLU A 209 -12.31 -18.75 -9.65
CA GLU A 209 -10.95 -19.24 -9.41
C GLU A 209 -10.00 -18.53 -10.39
N PHE A 210 -8.99 -17.85 -9.87
CA PHE A 210 -8.00 -17.16 -10.69
C PHE A 210 -7.15 -18.18 -11.47
N ILE A 211 -6.88 -17.90 -12.74
CA ILE A 211 -6.09 -18.75 -13.64
C ILE A 211 -4.71 -18.13 -13.88
N ARG A 212 -4.69 -16.85 -14.24
CA ARG A 212 -3.46 -16.12 -14.61
C ARG A 212 -3.63 -14.62 -14.39
N SER A 213 -2.51 -13.91 -14.22
CA SER A 213 -2.48 -12.45 -14.24
C SER A 213 -1.75 -11.95 -15.48
N LEU A 214 -2.19 -10.83 -16.03
CA LEU A 214 -1.55 -10.13 -17.14
C LEU A 214 -1.27 -8.69 -16.72
N GLN A 215 -0.05 -8.21 -16.94
CA GLN A 215 0.29 -6.81 -16.78
C GLN A 215 0.12 -6.10 -18.12
N THR A 216 -0.69 -5.03 -18.16
CA THR A 216 -0.86 -4.17 -19.34
C THR A 216 -0.40 -2.75 -19.03
N ALA A 217 -0.37 -1.88 -20.04
CA ALA A 217 -0.04 -0.47 -19.86
C ALA A 217 -1.05 0.29 -18.97
N ALA A 218 -2.30 -0.20 -18.88
CA ALA A 218 -3.35 0.39 -18.05
C ALA A 218 -3.34 -0.14 -16.59
N GLY A 219 -2.61 -1.21 -16.30
CA GLY A 219 -2.54 -1.81 -14.96
C GLY A 219 -2.46 -3.34 -14.98
N LYS A 220 -2.70 -3.95 -13.82
CA LYS A 220 -2.80 -5.41 -13.69
C LYS A 220 -4.22 -5.86 -14.01
N MET A 221 -4.33 -6.93 -14.78
CA MET A 221 -5.57 -7.62 -15.11
C MET A 221 -5.47 -9.08 -14.61
N LEU A 222 -6.56 -9.62 -14.09
CA LEU A 222 -6.67 -11.02 -13.68
C LEU A 222 -7.64 -11.76 -14.60
N PHE A 223 -7.32 -13.00 -14.95
CA PHE A 223 -8.22 -13.91 -15.66
C PHE A 223 -8.67 -15.00 -14.69
N ALA A 224 -9.97 -15.28 -14.67
CA ALA A 224 -10.58 -16.28 -13.79
C ALA A 224 -11.64 -17.10 -14.51
N LYS A 225 -11.97 -18.26 -13.95
CA LYS A 225 -13.11 -19.11 -14.36
C LYS A 225 -14.14 -19.17 -13.23
N LEU A 226 -15.40 -19.38 -13.57
CA LEU A 226 -16.42 -19.72 -12.57
C LEU A 226 -16.06 -21.00 -11.82
N VAL A 227 -16.18 -20.98 -10.49
CA VAL A 227 -16.13 -22.20 -9.68
C VAL A 227 -17.42 -22.97 -9.95
N LYS A 228 -17.32 -24.13 -10.60
CA LYS A 228 -18.46 -25.03 -10.72
C LYS A 228 -18.82 -25.55 -9.33
N LYS A 229 -19.99 -25.16 -8.84
CA LYS A 229 -20.62 -25.82 -7.70
C LYS A 229 -21.08 -27.19 -8.20
N ASP A 230 -20.48 -28.26 -7.70
CA ASP A 230 -20.85 -29.63 -8.07
C ASP A 230 -22.26 -29.95 -7.56
N SER A 231 -23.26 -29.66 -8.39
CA SER A 231 -24.66 -30.05 -8.19
C SER A 231 -24.83 -31.56 -8.44
N GLY A 232 -24.14 -32.38 -7.64
CA GLY A 232 -24.19 -33.83 -7.66
C GLY A 232 -24.93 -34.39 -6.45
N ALA A 233 -26.04 -35.09 -6.71
CA ALA A 233 -26.84 -35.84 -5.75
C ALA A 233 -27.56 -35.04 -4.63
N ASN A 234 -28.82 -34.65 -4.88
CA ASN A 234 -29.98 -35.35 -4.27
C ASN A 234 -31.33 -34.86 -4.85
N ASP A 235 -31.71 -35.31 -6.06
CA ASP A 235 -32.95 -34.89 -6.73
C ASP A 235 -33.89 -36.07 -7.06
N LYS A 236 -34.16 -36.92 -6.05
CA LYS A 236 -35.14 -38.03 -6.12
C LYS A 236 -35.89 -38.28 -4.80
N ALA A 237 -36.34 -37.23 -4.09
CA ALA A 237 -37.04 -37.39 -2.80
C ALA A 237 -38.24 -36.43 -2.56
N SER A 238 -38.90 -35.92 -3.60
CA SER A 238 -39.98 -34.91 -3.44
C SER A 238 -41.16 -35.03 -4.43
N LYS A 239 -41.48 -36.25 -4.90
CA LYS A 239 -42.69 -36.52 -5.71
C LYS A 239 -43.43 -37.79 -5.30
N ARG A 240 -43.90 -37.88 -4.04
CA ARG A 240 -44.88 -38.90 -3.58
C ARG A 240 -45.53 -38.60 -2.21
N ALA A 241 -46.36 -37.57 -2.13
CA ALA A 241 -47.43 -37.32 -1.13
C ALA A 241 -47.89 -35.85 -1.25
N ALA A 242 -49.16 -35.46 -1.13
CA ALA A 242 -50.41 -36.22 -1.23
C ALA A 242 -51.53 -35.25 -1.68
N VAL A 243 -52.55 -35.76 -2.37
CA VAL A 243 -53.76 -35.00 -2.74
C VAL A 243 -54.93 -35.43 -1.88
N LYS A 244 -55.57 -34.51 -1.15
CA LYS A 244 -57.04 -34.40 -1.00
C LYS A 244 -57.48 -33.16 -0.15
N ARG A 245 -58.72 -32.73 -0.42
CA ARG A 245 -59.49 -31.52 0.03
C ARG A 245 -60.30 -31.83 1.34
N PRO A 246 -61.14 -30.94 1.97
CA PRO A 246 -61.80 -29.73 1.42
C PRO A 246 -62.16 -28.50 2.33
N SER A 247 -62.54 -27.40 1.65
CA SER A 247 -63.55 -26.33 1.95
C SER A 247 -63.86 -25.80 3.37
N GLY A 248 -63.84 -24.45 3.53
CA GLY A 248 -64.46 -23.66 4.62
C GLY A 248 -64.74 -22.20 4.18
N LYS A 249 -65.64 -21.46 4.88
CA LYS A 249 -66.26 -20.18 4.42
C LYS A 249 -65.63 -18.87 4.96
N LYS A 250 -65.94 -17.76 4.24
CA LYS A 250 -65.78 -16.29 4.54
C LYS A 250 -66.51 -15.84 5.84
N PRO A 251 -66.28 -14.63 6.45
CA PRO A 251 -66.37 -13.26 5.82
C PRO A 251 -65.41 -12.13 6.33
N GLN A 252 -64.95 -11.22 5.45
CA GLN A 252 -65.32 -9.78 5.27
C GLN A 252 -65.09 -8.75 6.40
N GLN A 253 -64.17 -7.79 6.15
CA GLN A 253 -64.28 -6.30 6.28
C GLN A 253 -62.98 -5.73 5.65
N ARG A 254 -62.89 -4.79 4.69
CA ARG A 254 -63.66 -3.64 4.14
C ARG A 254 -63.21 -2.27 4.72
N LEU A 255 -62.41 -1.53 3.93
CA LEU A 255 -62.37 -0.07 3.68
C LEU A 255 -61.26 0.17 2.62
N LYS A 256 -61.55 0.62 1.38
CA LYS A 256 -61.56 2.03 0.87
C LYS A 256 -60.23 2.79 1.12
N ALA A 257 -59.65 3.56 0.19
CA ALA A 257 -60.20 4.26 -0.98
C ALA A 257 -59.20 4.30 -2.19
N GLN A 258 -59.66 4.17 -3.43
CA GLN A 258 -59.90 5.24 -4.45
C GLN A 258 -58.67 5.77 -5.24
N THR A 259 -58.69 5.40 -6.52
CA THR A 259 -57.97 5.89 -7.72
C THR A 259 -58.41 7.33 -8.11
N PRO A 260 -57.78 8.07 -9.07
CA PRO A 260 -57.69 7.65 -10.49
C PRO A 260 -56.42 8.04 -11.31
N SER A 261 -56.15 7.24 -12.38
CA SER A 261 -55.77 7.59 -13.79
C SER A 261 -54.77 8.73 -14.10
N GLN A 262 -53.84 8.75 -15.06
CA GLN A 262 -53.50 8.03 -16.33
C GLN A 262 -51.94 8.02 -16.49
N GLY A 263 -51.23 7.52 -17.52
CA GLY A 263 -51.54 6.75 -18.75
C GLY A 263 -50.80 7.30 -19.99
N VAL A 264 -50.33 6.43 -20.93
CA VAL A 264 -49.65 6.75 -22.22
C VAL A 264 -48.20 7.32 -22.03
N GLN A 265 -47.12 7.10 -22.83
CA GLN A 265 -46.89 6.54 -24.18
C GLN A 265 -45.52 5.81 -24.31
N LYS A 266 -45.32 5.08 -25.42
CA LYS A 266 -44.10 4.35 -25.81
C LYS A 266 -43.30 5.16 -26.84
N ARG A 267 -41.97 5.29 -26.70
CA ARG A 267 -41.08 5.76 -27.79
C ARG A 267 -39.71 5.08 -27.78
N THR A 268 -39.27 4.65 -28.95
CA THR A 268 -37.99 3.99 -29.24
C THR A 268 -37.01 4.96 -29.89
N SER A 269 -35.72 4.86 -29.58
CA SER A 269 -34.65 5.33 -30.47
C SER A 269 -33.41 4.44 -30.34
N SER A 270 -32.86 4.04 -31.48
CA SER A 270 -31.62 3.29 -31.60
C SER A 270 -30.46 4.27 -31.85
N ARG A 271 -29.28 4.01 -31.25
CA ARG A 271 -28.05 4.73 -31.61
C ARG A 271 -26.90 3.75 -31.78
N LYS A 272 -26.36 3.71 -33.00
CA LYS A 272 -25.25 2.85 -33.43
C LYS A 272 -23.95 3.44 -32.87
N GLN A 273 -23.21 2.67 -32.06
CA GLN A 273 -21.98 3.14 -31.41
C GLN A 273 -20.77 2.92 -32.34
N LYS A 274 -19.84 3.88 -32.35
CA LYS A 274 -18.72 3.96 -33.30
C LYS A 274 -17.49 3.27 -32.68
N ARG A 275 -16.87 2.33 -33.39
CA ARG A 275 -15.66 1.61 -32.94
C ARG A 275 -14.46 2.55 -32.78
N THR A 276 -13.61 2.27 -31.80
CA THR A 276 -12.38 3.03 -31.50
C THR A 276 -11.14 2.27 -32.00
N PRO A 277 -9.96 2.93 -32.13
CA PRO A 277 -8.73 2.26 -32.57
C PRO A 277 -8.27 1.12 -31.64
N GLU A 278 -8.71 1.14 -30.38
CA GLU A 278 -8.39 0.15 -29.35
C GLU A 278 -9.01 -1.21 -29.67
N ASP A 279 -10.21 -1.25 -30.25
CA ASP A 279 -10.88 -2.49 -30.69
C ASP A 279 -9.97 -3.31 -31.63
N SER A 280 -9.25 -2.63 -32.54
CA SER A 280 -8.38 -3.28 -33.54
C SER A 280 -7.06 -3.82 -32.99
N LEU A 281 -6.62 -3.39 -31.80
CA LEU A 281 -5.41 -3.93 -31.17
C LEU A 281 -5.70 -5.25 -30.43
N VAL A 282 -6.94 -5.46 -29.97
CA VAL A 282 -7.33 -6.70 -29.29
C VAL A 282 -7.58 -7.84 -30.29
N ASP A 283 -8.13 -7.53 -31.47
CA ASP A 283 -8.28 -8.52 -32.56
C ASP A 283 -6.92 -9.12 -33.01
N LEU A 284 -5.83 -8.34 -32.92
CA LEU A 284 -4.46 -8.78 -33.22
C LEU A 284 -3.87 -9.70 -32.13
N ALA A 285 -4.28 -9.54 -30.87
CA ALA A 285 -3.82 -10.39 -29.76
C ALA A 285 -4.56 -11.75 -29.69
N ASN A 286 -5.73 -11.86 -30.33
CA ASN A 286 -6.52 -13.09 -30.40
C ASN A 286 -6.18 -13.99 -31.60
N GLN A 287 -5.15 -13.65 -32.40
CA GLN A 287 -4.71 -14.42 -33.58
C GLN A 287 -3.38 -15.15 -33.41
N SER A 288 -2.84 -15.25 -32.19
CA SER A 288 -1.56 -15.89 -31.86
C SER A 288 -1.65 -16.78 -30.62
#